data_AF-B4VYP0-F1
#
_entry.id   AF-B4VYP0-F1
#
_cell.length_a   1.000
_cell.length_b   1.000
_cell.length_c   1.000
_cell.angle_alpha   90.00
_cell.angle_beta   90.00
_cell.angle_gamma   90.00
#
_symmetry.space_group_name_H-M   'P 1'
#
loop_
_entity.id
_entity.type
_entity.pdbx_description
1 polymer ?
#
loop_
_entity_poly.entity_id
_entity_poly.type
_entity_poly.pdbx_seq_one_letter_code
_entity_poly.pdbx_strand_id
1 'polypeptide(L)'
;MPQYNLESGEDKPVTAARKYIQSAGIIPPALLLVKRNEHTTDRYFWAEKGLFGAQYVEENHFLFPSLRVLDAPVEKAVVAVQSR
;
A
#
# COMPACT_ATOMS: atom_id res chain seq x y z
N MET A 1 1.23 8.52 2.64
CA MET A 1 2.12 7.59 1.93
C MET A 1 1.64 7.44 0.48
N PRO A 2 2.55 7.33 -0.51
CA PRO A 2 2.15 7.13 -1.91
C PRO A 2 1.50 5.76 -2.11
N GLN A 3 0.39 5.75 -2.86
CA GLN A 3 -0.39 4.56 -3.17
C GLN A 3 -0.50 4.41 -4.68
N TYR A 4 -0.28 3.20 -5.17
CA TYR A 4 -0.29 2.89 -6.58
C TYR A 4 -1.33 1.80 -6.85
N ASN A 5 -2.25 2.09 -7.77
CA ASN A 5 -3.25 1.15 -8.24
C ASN A 5 -2.78 0.53 -9.54
N LEU A 6 -2.75 -0.80 -9.61
CA LEU A 6 -2.41 -1.55 -10.82
C LEU A 6 -3.29 -2.79 -10.93
N GLU A 7 -3.39 -3.32 -12.14
CA GLU A 7 -4.14 -4.54 -12.43
C GLU A 7 -3.16 -5.71 -12.53
N SER A 8 -3.49 -6.87 -11.93
CA SER A 8 -2.60 -8.03 -12.03
C SER A 8 -2.54 -8.60 -13.44
N GLY A 9 -3.62 -8.41 -14.22
CA GLY A 9 -3.79 -9.04 -15.53
C GLY A 9 -3.64 -10.56 -15.41
N GLU A 10 -2.79 -11.13 -16.26
CA GLU A 10 -2.49 -12.57 -16.30
C GLU A 10 -1.41 -13.02 -15.30
N ASP A 11 -0.67 -12.07 -14.71
CA ASP A 11 0.40 -12.37 -13.77
C ASP A 11 -0.12 -12.52 -12.33
N LYS A 12 0.62 -13.29 -11.50
CA LYS A 12 0.36 -13.30 -10.06
C LYS A 12 0.50 -11.88 -9.49
N PRO A 13 -0.35 -11.46 -8.54
CA PRO A 13 -0.38 -10.08 -8.07
C PRO A 13 0.95 -9.62 -7.45
N VAL A 14 1.67 -10.51 -6.78
CA VAL A 14 3.01 -10.22 -6.24
C VAL A 14 4.06 -9.98 -7.34
N THR A 15 3.94 -10.67 -8.47
CA THR A 15 4.83 -10.51 -9.62
C THR A 15 4.53 -9.20 -10.35
N ALA A 16 3.25 -8.89 -10.56
CA ALA A 16 2.80 -7.63 -11.14
C ALA A 16 3.28 -6.43 -10.30
N ALA A 17 3.10 -6.49 -8.97
CA ALA A 17 3.60 -5.46 -8.05
C ALA A 17 5.12 -5.27 -8.16
N ARG A 18 5.90 -6.35 -8.17
CA ARG A 18 7.37 -6.26 -8.30
C ARG A 18 7.80 -5.66 -9.62
N LYS A 19 7.21 -6.09 -10.73
CA LYS A 19 7.48 -5.52 -12.06
C LYS A 19 7.17 -4.03 -12.06
N TYR A 20 6.04 -3.63 -11.49
CA TYR A 20 5.62 -2.24 -11.41
C TYR A 20 6.58 -1.37 -10.59
N ILE A 21 7.06 -1.87 -9.44
CA ILE A 21 8.06 -1.17 -8.61
C ILE A 21 9.35 -0.93 -9.40
N GLN A 22 9.84 -1.96 -10.11
CA GLN A 22 11.03 -1.84 -10.94
C GLN A 22 10.82 -0.89 -12.13
N SER A 23 9.69 -0.98 -12.83
CA SER A 23 9.42 -0.16 -14.01
C SER A 23 9.15 1.30 -13.67
N ALA A 24 8.43 1.56 -12.58
CA ALA A 24 8.10 2.92 -12.13
C ALA A 24 9.17 3.53 -11.21
N GLY A 25 10.19 2.75 -10.80
CA GLY A 25 11.25 3.21 -9.92
C GLY A 25 10.74 3.61 -8.52
N ILE A 26 9.80 2.85 -7.96
CA ILE A 26 9.14 3.22 -6.70
C ILE A 26 10.10 3.08 -5.53
N ILE A 27 10.30 4.18 -4.83
CA ILE A 27 11.13 4.25 -3.62
C ILE A 27 10.23 3.87 -2.42
N PRO A 28 10.70 3.00 -1.52
CA PRO A 28 9.97 2.70 -0.28
C PRO A 28 9.94 3.93 0.65
N PRO A 29 8.92 4.10 1.51
CA PRO A 29 7.75 3.23 1.69
C PRO A 29 6.60 3.58 0.72
N ALA A 30 6.02 2.57 0.07
CA ALA A 30 4.88 2.73 -0.85
C ALA A 30 3.82 1.64 -0.67
N LEU A 31 2.55 1.94 -0.96
CA LEU A 31 1.47 0.95 -0.99
C LEU A 31 1.12 0.60 -2.44
N LEU A 32 0.98 -0.68 -2.74
CA LEU A 32 0.56 -1.18 -4.05
C LEU A 32 -0.75 -1.94 -3.91
N LEU A 33 -1.78 -1.43 -4.58
CA LEU A 33 -3.10 -2.01 -4.68
C LEU A 33 -3.19 -2.73 -6.03
N VAL A 34 -3.08 -4.05 -5.98
CA VAL A 34 -3.10 -4.91 -7.16
C VAL A 34 -4.49 -5.50 -7.32
N LYS A 35 -5.25 -4.96 -8.26
CA LYS A 35 -6.58 -5.45 -8.61
C LYS A 35 -6.45 -6.75 -9.40
N ARG A 36 -6.76 -7.88 -8.76
CA ARG A 36 -6.74 -9.21 -9.38
C ARG A 36 -7.98 -9.42 -10.25
N ASN A 37 -9.12 -8.93 -9.78
CA ASN A 37 -10.38 -8.91 -10.52
C ASN A 37 -11.25 -7.76 -9.98
N GLU A 38 -12.45 -7.58 -10.51
CA GLU A 38 -13.32 -6.47 -10.11
C GLU A 38 -13.69 -6.47 -8.62
N HIS A 39 -13.71 -7.65 -7.99
CA HIS A 39 -14.13 -7.83 -6.60
C HIS A 39 -12.97 -8.04 -5.62
N THR A 40 -11.74 -8.24 -6.11
CA THR A 40 -10.59 -8.64 -5.31
C THR A 40 -9.40 -7.75 -5.63
N THR A 41 -8.98 -6.99 -4.64
CA THR A 41 -7.77 -6.18 -4.69
C THR A 41 -6.81 -6.63 -3.61
N ASP A 42 -5.67 -7.18 -4.03
CA ASP A 42 -4.58 -7.57 -3.16
C ASP A 42 -3.77 -6.32 -2.78
N ARG A 43 -3.58 -6.10 -1.49
CA ARG A 43 -2.83 -4.95 -0.96
C ARG A 43 -1.43 -5.37 -0.56
N TYR A 44 -0.43 -4.69 -1.09
CA TYR A 44 0.98 -4.89 -0.77
C TYR A 44 1.62 -3.60 -0.27
N PHE A 45 2.60 -3.76 0.60
CA PHE A 45 3.40 -2.70 1.18
C PHE A 45 4.86 -2.89 0.77
N TRP A 46 5.39 -1.93 0.05
CA TRP A 46 6.78 -1.86 -0.34
C TRP A 46 7.58 -1.17 0.76
N ALA A 47 8.35 -1.96 1.51
CA ALA A 47 9.28 -1.50 2.52
C ALA A 47 10.72 -1.56 1.98
N GLU A 48 11.66 -0.91 2.68
CA GLU A 48 13.09 -0.96 2.35
C GLU A 48 13.64 -2.39 2.31
N LYS A 49 13.08 -3.28 3.14
CA LYS A 49 13.47 -4.69 3.19
C LYS A 49 12.85 -5.55 2.09
N GLY A 50 11.78 -5.07 1.44
CA GLY A 50 11.08 -5.82 0.40
C GLY A 50 9.56 -5.56 0.35
N LEU A 51 8.87 -6.37 -0.46
CA LEU A 51 7.43 -6.32 -0.65
C LEU A 51 6.73 -7.27 0.33
N PHE A 52 5.80 -6.75 1.13
CA PHE A 52 5.02 -7.50 2.11
C PHE A 52 3.53 -7.36 1.81
N GLY A 53 2.71 -8.32 2.24
CA GLY A 53 1.26 -8.15 2.18
C GLY A 53 0.80 -7.12 3.20
N ALA A 54 -0.15 -6.26 2.85
CA ALA A 54 -0.64 -5.22 3.75
C ALA A 54 -1.23 -5.81 5.04
N GLN A 55 -1.93 -6.93 4.96
CA GLN A 55 -2.46 -7.63 6.15
C GLN A 55 -1.33 -8.07 7.09
N TYR A 56 -0.25 -8.64 6.56
CA TYR A 56 0.92 -9.01 7.37
C TYR A 56 1.55 -7.78 8.02
N VAL A 57 1.58 -6.66 7.32
CA VAL A 57 2.12 -5.39 7.82
C VAL A 57 1.22 -4.76 8.88
N GLU A 58 -0.11 -4.84 8.74
CA GLU A 58 -1.07 -4.41 9.77
C GLU A 58 -0.91 -5.26 11.04
N GLU A 59 -0.74 -6.58 10.90
CA GLU A 59 -0.52 -7.49 12.04
C GLU A 59 0.87 -7.31 12.68
N ASN A 60 1.89 -6.97 11.89
CA ASN A 60 3.28 -6.87 12.33
C ASN A 60 3.84 -5.44 12.28
N HIS A 61 2.98 -4.43 12.41
CA HIS A 61 3.34 -3.01 12.27
C HIS A 61 4.50 -2.58 13.20
N PHE A 62 4.63 -3.24 14.35
CA PHE A 62 5.73 -3.03 15.31
C PHE A 62 7.12 -3.37 14.74
N LEU A 63 7.21 -4.26 13.74
CA LEU A 63 8.45 -4.66 13.05
C LEU A 63 8.92 -3.64 12.00
N PHE A 64 8.10 -2.65 11.67
CA PHE A 64 8.39 -1.63 10.67
C PHE A 64 8.51 -0.27 11.37
N PRO A 65 9.73 0.14 11.80
CA PRO A 65 9.95 1.46 12.41
C PRO A 65 9.47 2.61 11.51
N SER A 66 9.50 2.42 10.20
CA SER A 66 9.01 3.35 9.19
C SER A 66 7.48 3.57 9.20
N LEU A 67 6.70 2.64 9.75
CA LEU A 67 5.26 2.82 9.97
C LEU A 67 4.94 3.57 11.27
N ARG A 68 5.83 3.55 12.27
CA ARG A 68 5.61 4.24 13.56
C ARG A 68 5.48 5.75 13.40
N VAL A 69 6.04 6.33 12.34
CA VAL A 69 5.92 7.77 12.05
C VAL A 69 4.50 8.13 11.60
N LEU A 70 3.73 7.18 11.08
CA LEU A 70 2.33 7.38 10.65
C LEU A 70 1.30 7.18 11.77
N ASP A 71 1.72 6.63 12.92
CA ASP A 71 0.89 6.55 14.14
C ASP A 71 0.93 7.84 14.97
N ALA A 72 1.64 8.88 14.51
CA ALA A 72 1.25 10.23 14.89
C ALA A 72 -0.18 10.40 14.39
N PRO A 73 -1.17 10.66 15.27
CA PRO A 73 -2.57 10.70 14.88
C PRO A 73 -2.71 11.76 13.80
N VAL A 74 -2.80 11.33 12.54
CA VAL A 74 -3.37 12.16 11.49
C VAL A 74 -4.81 12.27 11.93
N GLU A 75 -5.11 13.37 12.62
CA GLU A 75 -6.46 13.84 12.86
C GLU A 75 -7.20 13.56 11.56
N LYS A 76 -8.17 12.63 11.64
CA LYS A 76 -9.17 12.48 10.62
C LYS A 76 -9.73 13.89 10.46
N ALA A 77 -9.30 14.60 9.44
CA ALA A 77 -9.97 15.80 8.97
C ALA A 77 -11.30 15.30 8.43
N VAL A 78 -12.23 15.05 9.36
CA VAL A 78 -13.62 14.87 9.07
C VAL A 78 -14.01 16.18 8.42
N VAL A 79 -14.11 16.18 7.10
CA VAL A 79 -14.66 17.29 6.34
C VAL A 79 -16.13 17.36 6.73
N ALA A 80 -16.40 18.03 7.86
CA ALA A 80 -17.73 18.44 8.24
C ALA A 80 -18.13 19.52 7.23
N VAL A 81 -18.81 19.10 6.17
CA VAL A 81 -19.57 19.97 5.30
C VAL A 81 -20.67 20.61 6.17
N GLN A 82 -20.39 21.76 6.76
CA GLN A 82 -21.43 22.66 7.27
C GLN A 82 -22.10 23.31 6.07
N SER A 83 -23.32 22.87 5.76
CA SER A 83 -24.22 23.54 4.82
C SER A 83 -25.39 24.12 5.62
N ARG A 84 -25.37 25.46 5.68
CA ARG A 84 -26.45 26.45 5.95
C ARG A 84 -27.75 26.00 6.63
#